data_AF-A0A7Y0FUM1-F1
#
_entry.id   AF-A0A7Y0FUM1-F1
#
_cell.length_a   1.000
_cell.length_b   1.000
_cell.length_c   1.000
_cell.angle_alpha   90.00
_cell.angle_beta   90.00
_cell.angle_gamma   90.00
#
_symmetry.space_group_name_H-M   'P 1'
#
loop_
_entity.id
_entity.type
_entity.pdbx_description
1 polymer ?
#
loop_
_entity_poly.entity_id
_entity_poly.type
_entity_poly.pdbx_seq_one_letter_code
_entity_poly.pdbx_strand_id
1 'polypeptide(L)'
;MSNQWGRDTQSITRSRGAPIGTLIAVLLSLGIGAAAGYGALQVLTTPDAQKLARAEERIAALTAEVAERDRQLTQAAEAVQQAQADTEGVSSSDKVELRQTIAAQRAELDAMTEKLAQASTALEREKQRTVELETEIAAARRNADDQARSADQTKRTADEAVSSSLSELRDLKQTRIPGLEAQIISLQKDLATSAARIEKAASEAKELRRQMAAARDARSDSENALTLERARAADLQAQLARMQQQTAGGESKSPQGVVEETPASAETSSTVNTAGREVDLVADALDRTPGIDRLSAADRDRLQEMLVSGQCVTTSLKAVFRSVPVVTLRNLMRDLKSGC
;
A
#
# COMPACT_ATOMS: atom_id res chain seq x y z
N MET A 1 -48.34 28.21 -1.46
CA MET A 1 -48.74 27.90 -2.85
C MET A 1 -48.11 28.91 -3.79
N SER A 2 -48.03 28.56 -5.08
CA SER A 2 -47.42 29.32 -6.19
C SER A 2 -45.89 29.21 -6.30
N ASN A 3 -45.46 28.56 -7.39
CA ASN A 3 -44.08 28.45 -7.85
C ASN A 3 -43.94 29.32 -9.12
N GLN A 4 -42.90 30.14 -9.23
CA GLN A 4 -42.30 30.55 -10.52
C GLN A 4 -40.97 31.30 -10.30
N TRP A 5 -40.34 31.71 -11.40
CA TRP A 5 -38.93 32.14 -11.53
C TRP A 5 -37.94 30.96 -11.37
N GLY A 6 -37.15 30.59 -12.39
CA GLY A 6 -37.12 31.08 -13.76
C GLY A 6 -36.36 30.10 -14.67
N ARG A 7 -36.61 30.18 -15.99
CA ARG A 7 -35.73 29.54 -16.98
C ARG A 7 -34.45 30.35 -17.10
N ASP A 8 -33.34 29.66 -17.29
CA ASP A 8 -32.29 30.17 -18.18
C ASP A 8 -31.89 29.09 -19.18
N THR A 9 -31.60 29.54 -20.40
CA THR A 9 -31.45 28.68 -21.58
C THR A 9 -30.06 28.78 -22.18
N GLN A 10 -29.45 27.62 -22.41
CA GLN A 10 -28.47 27.31 -23.46
C GLN A 10 -27.22 28.21 -23.60
N SER A 11 -26.05 27.54 -23.61
CA SER A 11 -25.07 27.78 -24.66
C SER A 11 -24.50 26.46 -25.19
N ILE A 12 -24.50 26.30 -26.50
CA ILE A 12 -23.93 25.15 -27.21
C ILE A 12 -22.52 25.54 -27.65
N THR A 13 -21.53 24.69 -27.37
CA THR A 13 -20.23 24.76 -28.08
C THR A 13 -19.90 23.41 -28.69
N ARG A 14 -19.89 23.37 -30.02
CA ARG A 14 -19.63 22.17 -30.83
C ARG A 14 -18.12 22.02 -31.00
N SER A 15 -17.53 20.90 -30.58
CA SER A 15 -16.17 20.50 -30.96
C SER A 15 -16.19 19.09 -31.56
N ARG A 16 -15.42 18.90 -32.64
CA ARG A 16 -15.36 17.65 -33.41
C ARG A 16 -14.50 16.61 -32.69
N GLY A 17 -14.97 15.36 -32.65
CA GLY A 17 -14.15 14.24 -32.19
C GLY A 17 -14.95 12.95 -31.95
N ALA A 18 -15.42 12.30 -33.02
CA ALA A 18 -15.70 10.86 -32.94
C ALA A 18 -14.34 10.13 -33.04
N PRO A 19 -14.15 9.02 -32.31
CA PRO A 19 -14.61 7.75 -32.87
C PRO A 19 -15.22 6.75 -31.86
N ILE A 20 -16.30 6.09 -32.30
CA ILE A 20 -16.63 4.66 -32.08
C ILE A 20 -16.98 4.17 -30.65
N GLY A 21 -16.46 4.77 -29.58
CA GLY A 21 -16.63 4.23 -28.20
C GLY A 21 -18.05 4.33 -27.60
N THR A 22 -18.83 5.36 -27.95
CA THR A 22 -20.10 5.65 -27.26
C THR A 22 -21.30 4.87 -27.79
N LEU A 23 -21.29 4.39 -29.03
CA LEU A 23 -22.34 3.50 -29.56
C LEU A 23 -22.28 2.11 -28.89
N ILE A 24 -21.08 1.64 -28.55
CA ILE A 24 -20.90 0.37 -27.81
C ILE A 24 -21.42 0.52 -26.38
N ALA A 25 -21.17 1.64 -25.70
CA ALA A 25 -21.68 1.89 -24.36
C ALA A 25 -23.22 1.92 -24.29
N VAL A 26 -23.88 2.59 -25.25
CA VAL A 26 -25.35 2.61 -25.31
C VAL A 26 -25.91 1.23 -25.64
N LEU A 27 -25.32 0.49 -26.59
CA LEU A 27 -25.76 -0.87 -26.93
C LEU A 27 -25.52 -1.88 -25.80
N LEU A 28 -24.43 -1.79 -25.03
CA LEU A 28 -24.25 -2.62 -23.82
C LEU A 28 -25.27 -2.27 -22.72
N SER A 29 -25.54 -0.98 -22.49
CA SER A 29 -26.54 -0.57 -21.49
C SER A 29 -27.96 -1.01 -21.87
N LEU A 30 -28.28 -1.00 -23.17
CA LEU A 30 -29.57 -1.46 -23.68
C LEU A 30 -29.68 -3.00 -23.65
N GLY A 31 -28.58 -3.71 -23.94
CA GLY A 31 -28.53 -5.18 -23.88
C GLY A 31 -28.66 -5.73 -22.46
N ILE A 32 -28.03 -5.08 -21.47
CA ILE A 32 -28.10 -5.50 -20.07
C ILE A 32 -29.42 -5.06 -19.42
N GLY A 33 -29.94 -3.87 -19.77
CA GLY A 33 -31.24 -3.39 -19.29
C GLY A 33 -32.43 -4.20 -19.83
N ALA A 34 -32.39 -4.65 -21.09
CA ALA A 34 -33.48 -5.42 -21.70
C ALA A 34 -33.62 -6.83 -21.10
N ALA A 35 -32.50 -7.47 -20.72
CA ALA A 35 -32.50 -8.81 -20.14
C ALA A 35 -33.18 -8.86 -18.76
N ALA A 36 -32.94 -7.85 -17.91
CA ALA A 36 -33.57 -7.75 -16.59
C ALA A 36 -35.07 -7.39 -16.67
N GLY A 37 -35.47 -6.57 -17.65
CA GLY A 37 -36.87 -6.15 -17.82
C GLY A 37 -37.80 -7.26 -18.32
N TYR A 38 -37.34 -8.09 -19.26
CA TYR A 38 -38.19 -9.14 -19.85
C TYR A 38 -38.53 -10.29 -18.89
N GLY A 39 -37.63 -10.61 -17.95
CA GLY A 39 -37.90 -11.61 -16.91
C GLY A 39 -39.02 -11.19 -15.95
N ALA A 40 -39.05 -9.92 -15.55
CA ALA A 40 -40.06 -9.41 -14.62
C ALA A 40 -41.50 -9.46 -15.17
N LEU A 41 -41.67 -9.25 -16.48
CA LEU A 41 -42.99 -9.28 -17.12
C LEU A 41 -43.51 -10.71 -17.37
N GLN A 42 -42.65 -11.70 -17.63
CA GLN A 42 -43.10 -13.10 -17.72
C GLN A 42 -43.48 -13.68 -16.35
N VAL A 43 -42.79 -13.29 -15.28
CA VAL A 43 -43.11 -13.72 -13.90
C VAL A 43 -44.45 -13.15 -13.39
N LEU A 44 -44.90 -12.01 -13.92
CA LEU A 44 -46.22 -11.43 -13.60
C LEU A 44 -47.39 -12.07 -14.38
N THR A 45 -47.11 -12.88 -15.40
CA THR A 45 -48.12 -13.65 -16.14
C THR A 45 -47.84 -15.15 -16.02
N THR A 46 -47.78 -15.68 -14.80
CA THR A 46 -47.67 -17.13 -14.60
C THR A 46 -48.91 -17.81 -15.18
N PRO A 47 -48.77 -18.70 -16.19
CA PRO A 47 -49.91 -19.44 -16.72
C PRO A 47 -50.54 -20.35 -15.65
N ASP A 48 -49.80 -20.66 -14.59
CA ASP A 48 -50.21 -21.53 -13.50
C ASP A 48 -51.19 -20.86 -12.53
N ALA A 49 -51.10 -19.53 -12.30
CA ALA A 49 -52.12 -18.80 -11.57
C ALA A 49 -53.49 -18.84 -12.29
N GLN A 50 -53.47 -18.77 -13.63
CA GLN A 50 -54.69 -18.91 -14.43
C GLN A 50 -55.21 -20.37 -14.49
N LYS A 51 -54.33 -21.37 -14.42
CA LYS A 51 -54.74 -22.78 -14.26
C LYS A 51 -55.37 -23.04 -12.90
N LEU A 52 -54.81 -22.46 -11.83
CA LEU A 52 -55.31 -22.60 -10.46
C LEU A 52 -56.74 -22.06 -10.35
N ALA A 53 -56.98 -20.83 -10.81
CA ALA A 53 -58.31 -20.22 -10.80
C ALA A 53 -59.35 -21.05 -11.59
N ARG A 54 -58.97 -21.55 -12.79
CA ARG A 54 -59.85 -22.43 -13.60
C ARG A 54 -60.10 -23.78 -12.95
N ALA A 55 -59.14 -24.32 -12.18
CA ALA A 55 -59.31 -25.57 -11.47
C ALA A 55 -60.24 -25.41 -10.25
N GLU A 56 -60.12 -24.30 -9.51
CA GLU A 56 -61.04 -23.95 -8.41
C GLU A 56 -62.46 -23.69 -8.91
N GLU A 57 -62.62 -22.96 -10.01
CA GLU A 57 -63.92 -22.76 -10.69
C GLU A 57 -64.55 -24.09 -11.13
N ARG A 58 -63.75 -25.01 -11.69
CA ARG A 58 -64.22 -26.33 -12.13
C ARG A 58 -64.59 -27.26 -10.96
N ILE A 59 -63.88 -27.16 -9.83
CA ILE A 59 -64.24 -27.86 -8.59
C ILE A 59 -65.57 -27.31 -8.03
N ALA A 60 -65.76 -25.99 -8.01
CA ALA A 60 -67.01 -25.38 -7.59
C ALA A 60 -68.20 -25.82 -8.47
N ALA A 61 -68.01 -25.86 -9.80
CA ALA A 61 -69.02 -26.35 -10.74
C ALA A 61 -69.39 -27.82 -10.51
N LEU A 62 -68.39 -28.71 -10.37
CA LEU A 62 -68.62 -30.13 -10.08
C LEU A 62 -69.32 -30.36 -8.74
N THR A 63 -68.97 -29.58 -7.72
CA THR A 63 -69.60 -29.66 -6.38
C THR A 63 -71.07 -29.23 -6.44
N ALA A 64 -71.40 -28.20 -7.23
CA ALA A 64 -72.77 -27.78 -7.46
C ALA A 64 -73.59 -28.81 -8.27
N GLU A 65 -72.98 -29.45 -9.28
CA GLU A 65 -73.65 -30.49 -10.08
C GLU A 65 -73.95 -31.76 -9.26
N VAL A 66 -73.04 -32.18 -8.38
CA VAL A 66 -73.28 -33.27 -7.41
C VAL A 66 -74.45 -32.93 -6.49
N ALA A 67 -74.43 -31.75 -5.86
CA ALA A 67 -75.50 -31.33 -4.95
C ALA A 67 -76.88 -31.23 -5.61
N GLU A 68 -76.94 -30.90 -6.91
CA GLU A 68 -78.19 -30.88 -7.67
C GLU A 68 -78.69 -32.28 -8.05
N ARG A 69 -77.78 -33.23 -8.34
CA ARG A 69 -78.14 -34.63 -8.59
C ARG A 69 -78.58 -35.36 -7.31
N ASP A 70 -78.02 -35.03 -6.15
CA ASP A 70 -78.50 -35.52 -4.86
C ASP A 70 -79.95 -35.09 -4.59
N ARG A 71 -80.33 -33.86 -4.94
CA ARG A 71 -81.73 -33.39 -4.87
C ARG A 71 -82.65 -34.15 -5.81
N GLN A 72 -82.19 -34.46 -7.02
CA GLN A 72 -82.95 -35.26 -7.98
C GLN A 72 -83.13 -36.71 -7.49
N LEU A 73 -82.11 -37.28 -6.82
CA LEU A 73 -82.22 -38.60 -6.20
C LEU A 73 -83.16 -38.63 -5.00
N THR A 74 -83.18 -37.59 -4.15
CA THR A 74 -84.14 -37.53 -3.04
C THR A 74 -85.57 -37.35 -3.57
N GLN A 75 -85.79 -36.48 -4.57
CA GLN A 75 -87.10 -36.34 -5.22
C GLN A 75 -87.55 -37.62 -5.92
N ALA A 76 -86.66 -38.33 -6.62
CA ALA A 76 -86.98 -39.61 -7.25
C ALA A 76 -87.27 -40.71 -6.22
N ALA A 77 -86.54 -40.74 -5.09
CA ALA A 77 -86.80 -41.67 -3.99
C ALA A 77 -88.15 -41.39 -3.31
N GLU A 78 -88.49 -40.12 -3.07
CA GLU A 78 -89.79 -39.68 -2.54
C GLU A 78 -90.93 -40.03 -3.51
N ALA A 79 -90.77 -39.79 -4.81
CA ALA A 79 -91.76 -40.15 -5.83
C ALA A 79 -91.95 -41.68 -5.92
N VAL A 80 -90.87 -42.46 -5.81
CA VAL A 80 -90.93 -43.93 -5.71
C VAL A 80 -91.64 -44.38 -4.43
N GLN A 81 -91.48 -43.66 -3.32
CA GLN A 81 -92.13 -43.97 -2.05
C GLN A 81 -93.63 -43.61 -2.07
N GLN A 82 -94.02 -42.52 -2.75
CA GLN A 82 -95.41 -42.15 -3.03
C GLN A 82 -96.08 -43.16 -3.97
N ALA A 83 -95.44 -43.51 -5.10
CA ALA A 83 -95.94 -44.55 -6.02
C ALA A 83 -95.98 -45.97 -5.40
N GLN A 84 -95.32 -46.18 -4.26
CA GLN A 84 -95.44 -47.40 -3.44
C GLN A 84 -96.57 -47.31 -2.39
N ALA A 85 -97.02 -46.11 -2.02
CA ALA A 85 -98.23 -45.89 -1.23
C ALA A 85 -99.51 -45.98 -2.08
N ASP A 86 -99.45 -45.54 -3.35
CA ASP A 86 -100.57 -45.52 -4.31
C ASP A 86 -100.82 -46.89 -5.02
N THR A 87 -100.48 -48.01 -4.38
CA THR A 87 -100.45 -49.32 -5.06
C THR A 87 -101.81 -49.98 -5.28
N GLU A 88 -102.42 -49.70 -6.44
CA GLU A 88 -103.09 -50.73 -7.27
C GLU A 88 -102.70 -50.68 -8.78
N GLY A 89 -102.02 -49.64 -9.28
CA GLY A 89 -101.86 -49.42 -10.73
C GLY A 89 -100.46 -49.63 -11.37
N VAL A 90 -99.36 -49.61 -10.61
CA VAL A 90 -98.00 -49.56 -11.20
C VAL A 90 -97.46 -50.95 -11.55
N SER A 91 -97.04 -51.14 -12.80
CA SER A 91 -96.57 -52.44 -13.29
C SER A 91 -95.22 -52.85 -12.69
N SER A 92 -94.91 -54.15 -12.73
CA SER A 92 -93.62 -54.66 -12.26
C SER A 92 -92.43 -54.21 -13.12
N SER A 93 -92.66 -53.82 -14.38
CA SER A 93 -91.64 -53.34 -15.31
C SER A 93 -91.10 -51.97 -14.88
N ASP A 94 -92.00 -51.02 -14.60
CA ASP A 94 -91.65 -49.63 -14.25
C ASP A 94 -90.79 -49.57 -12.99
N LYS A 95 -91.06 -50.46 -12.02
CA LYS A 95 -90.29 -50.60 -10.78
C LYS A 95 -88.89 -51.19 -11.00
N VAL A 96 -88.66 -51.94 -12.08
CA VAL A 96 -87.33 -52.45 -12.47
C VAL A 96 -86.53 -51.36 -13.19
N GLU A 97 -87.16 -50.62 -14.10
CA GLU A 97 -86.53 -49.50 -14.82
C GLU A 97 -86.04 -48.42 -13.85
N LEU A 98 -86.89 -47.95 -12.92
CA LEU A 98 -86.52 -46.97 -11.89
C LEU A 98 -85.36 -47.44 -11.01
N ARG A 99 -85.28 -48.75 -10.69
CA ARG A 99 -84.14 -49.32 -9.96
C ARG A 99 -82.85 -49.31 -10.78
N GLN A 100 -82.93 -49.53 -12.08
CA GLN A 100 -81.77 -49.40 -12.98
C GLN A 100 -81.31 -47.94 -13.10
N THR A 101 -82.24 -46.99 -13.21
CA THR A 101 -81.91 -45.54 -13.22
C THR A 101 -81.19 -45.12 -11.94
N ILE A 102 -81.71 -45.50 -10.77
CA ILE A 102 -81.07 -45.21 -9.47
C ILE A 102 -79.69 -45.86 -9.36
N ALA A 103 -79.52 -47.09 -9.86
CA ALA A 103 -78.22 -47.77 -9.86
C ALA A 103 -77.21 -47.08 -10.79
N ALA A 104 -77.63 -46.65 -11.97
CA ALA A 104 -76.80 -45.91 -12.92
C ALA A 104 -76.37 -44.53 -12.38
N GLN A 105 -77.32 -43.79 -11.78
CA GLN A 105 -77.04 -42.48 -11.16
C GLN A 105 -76.08 -42.58 -9.97
N ARG A 106 -76.16 -43.66 -9.17
CA ARG A 106 -75.18 -43.92 -8.09
C ARG A 106 -73.78 -44.18 -8.66
N ALA A 107 -73.65 -45.01 -9.69
CA ALA A 107 -72.36 -45.25 -10.33
C ALA A 107 -71.78 -43.97 -10.97
N GLU A 108 -72.62 -43.05 -11.45
CA GLU A 108 -72.21 -41.74 -11.95
C GLU A 108 -71.72 -40.81 -10.81
N LEU A 109 -72.41 -40.77 -9.67
CA LEU A 109 -71.98 -40.05 -8.46
C LEU A 109 -70.63 -40.58 -7.92
N ASP A 110 -70.45 -41.89 -7.85
CA ASP A 110 -69.18 -42.51 -7.44
C ASP A 110 -68.04 -42.07 -8.40
N ALA A 111 -68.30 -42.11 -9.71
CA ALA A 111 -67.34 -41.67 -10.73
C ALA A 111 -67.05 -40.16 -10.71
N MET A 112 -68.02 -39.32 -10.30
CA MET A 112 -67.80 -37.88 -10.10
C MET A 112 -67.04 -37.60 -8.80
N THR A 113 -67.32 -38.33 -7.73
CA THR A 113 -66.61 -38.23 -6.44
C THR A 113 -65.13 -38.59 -6.61
N GLU A 114 -64.84 -39.66 -7.35
CA GLU A 114 -63.46 -40.05 -7.70
C GLU A 114 -62.76 -38.96 -8.55
N LYS A 115 -63.44 -38.40 -9.57
CA LYS A 115 -62.89 -37.27 -10.36
C LYS A 115 -62.62 -36.03 -9.50
N LEU A 116 -63.48 -35.74 -8.51
CA LEU A 116 -63.31 -34.61 -7.60
C LEU A 116 -62.11 -34.83 -6.67
N ALA A 117 -61.90 -36.04 -6.16
CA ALA A 117 -60.73 -36.42 -5.38
C ALA A 117 -59.42 -36.37 -6.20
N GLN A 118 -59.46 -36.81 -7.46
CA GLN A 118 -58.33 -36.68 -8.37
C GLN A 118 -58.02 -35.20 -8.69
N ALA A 119 -59.05 -34.37 -8.90
CA ALA A 119 -58.90 -32.94 -9.14
C ALA A 119 -58.35 -32.18 -7.93
N SER A 120 -58.84 -32.46 -6.71
CA SER A 120 -58.37 -31.81 -5.49
C SER A 120 -56.92 -32.19 -5.16
N THR A 121 -56.55 -33.46 -5.27
CA THR A 121 -55.15 -33.88 -5.05
C THR A 121 -54.21 -33.34 -6.14
N ALA A 122 -54.69 -33.11 -7.37
CA ALA A 122 -53.91 -32.42 -8.41
C ALA A 122 -53.74 -30.93 -8.09
N LEU A 123 -54.81 -30.25 -7.62
CA LEU A 123 -54.76 -28.85 -7.21
C LEU A 123 -53.74 -28.63 -6.08
N GLU A 124 -53.76 -29.47 -5.04
CA GLU A 124 -52.79 -29.36 -3.93
C GLU A 124 -51.34 -29.58 -4.38
N ARG A 125 -51.10 -30.49 -5.33
CA ARG A 125 -49.76 -30.67 -5.93
C ARG A 125 -49.31 -29.45 -6.73
N GLU A 126 -50.21 -28.77 -7.45
CA GLU A 126 -49.88 -27.50 -8.12
C GLU A 126 -49.66 -26.36 -7.12
N LYS A 127 -50.46 -26.28 -6.04
CA LYS A 127 -50.24 -25.30 -4.96
C LYS A 127 -48.88 -25.48 -4.30
N GLN A 128 -48.49 -26.71 -3.97
CA GLN A 128 -47.16 -27.02 -3.44
C GLN A 128 -46.05 -26.57 -4.39
N ARG A 129 -46.15 -26.89 -5.69
CA ARG A 129 -45.20 -26.42 -6.71
C ARG A 129 -45.12 -24.90 -6.82
N THR A 130 -46.25 -24.18 -6.73
CA THR A 130 -46.21 -22.71 -6.76
C THR A 130 -45.48 -22.14 -5.56
N VAL A 131 -45.65 -22.71 -4.36
CA VAL A 131 -44.92 -22.30 -3.15
C VAL A 131 -43.42 -22.63 -3.28
N GLU A 132 -43.07 -23.81 -3.79
CA GLU A 132 -41.67 -24.19 -4.08
C GLU A 132 -41.02 -23.18 -5.03
N LEU A 133 -41.64 -22.90 -6.17
CA LEU A 133 -41.15 -21.93 -7.16
C LEU A 133 -41.05 -20.50 -6.59
N GLU A 134 -42.00 -20.07 -5.75
CA GLU A 134 -41.91 -18.78 -5.05
C GLU A 134 -40.71 -18.73 -4.11
N THR A 135 -40.41 -19.81 -3.38
CA THR A 135 -39.22 -19.87 -2.52
C THR A 135 -37.91 -19.89 -3.31
N GLU A 136 -37.87 -20.60 -4.45
CA GLU A 136 -36.71 -20.61 -5.36
C GLU A 136 -36.47 -19.22 -5.97
N ILE A 137 -37.52 -18.54 -6.44
CA ILE A 137 -37.43 -17.17 -6.98
C ILE A 137 -36.98 -16.19 -5.88
N ALA A 138 -37.48 -16.32 -4.65
CA ALA A 138 -37.05 -15.49 -3.52
C ALA A 138 -35.58 -15.73 -3.16
N ALA A 139 -35.10 -16.98 -3.19
CA ALA A 139 -33.69 -17.31 -2.97
C ALA A 139 -32.80 -16.78 -4.10
N ALA A 140 -33.20 -16.97 -5.36
CA ALA A 140 -32.48 -16.47 -6.54
C ALA A 140 -32.34 -14.94 -6.51
N ARG A 141 -33.40 -14.21 -6.12
CA ARG A 141 -33.34 -12.74 -5.94
C ARG A 141 -32.34 -12.32 -4.87
N ARG A 142 -32.34 -12.96 -3.69
CA ARG A 142 -31.36 -12.66 -2.63
C ARG A 142 -29.93 -12.90 -3.11
N ASN A 143 -29.68 -14.02 -3.79
CA ASN A 143 -28.38 -14.34 -4.35
C ASN A 143 -27.92 -13.30 -5.39
N ALA A 144 -28.84 -12.80 -6.23
CA ALA A 144 -28.55 -11.73 -7.18
C ALA A 144 -28.28 -10.37 -6.51
N ASP A 145 -29.05 -10.01 -5.47
CA ASP A 145 -28.84 -8.79 -4.69
C ASP A 145 -27.50 -8.81 -3.95
N ASP A 146 -27.11 -9.94 -3.37
CA ASP A 146 -25.83 -10.10 -2.67
C ASP A 146 -24.64 -10.12 -3.65
N GLN A 147 -24.79 -10.72 -4.83
CA GLN A 147 -23.82 -10.58 -5.92
C GLN A 147 -23.67 -9.12 -6.35
N ALA A 148 -24.78 -8.39 -6.56
CA ALA A 148 -24.75 -6.97 -6.94
C ALA A 148 -24.05 -6.10 -5.88
N ARG A 149 -24.34 -6.33 -4.59
CA ARG A 149 -23.63 -5.68 -3.46
C ARG A 149 -22.14 -5.96 -3.46
N SER A 150 -21.74 -7.21 -3.72
CA SER A 150 -20.32 -7.59 -3.80
C SER A 150 -19.60 -6.93 -4.99
N ALA A 151 -20.28 -6.80 -6.13
CA ALA A 151 -19.79 -6.10 -7.31
C ALA A 151 -19.64 -4.58 -7.06
N ASP A 152 -20.62 -3.96 -6.39
CA ASP A 152 -20.54 -2.55 -6.00
C ASP A 152 -19.42 -2.30 -4.97
N GLN A 153 -19.23 -3.19 -4.00
CA GLN A 153 -18.17 -3.07 -3.01
C GLN A 153 -16.78 -3.21 -3.65
N THR A 154 -16.59 -4.24 -4.48
CA THR A 154 -15.31 -4.45 -5.19
C THR A 154 -15.00 -3.28 -6.14
N LYS A 155 -16.00 -2.76 -6.85
CA LYS A 155 -15.86 -1.55 -7.66
C LYS A 155 -15.43 -0.34 -6.82
N ARG A 156 -16.07 -0.06 -5.68
CA ARG A 156 -15.68 1.05 -4.79
C ARG A 156 -14.23 0.90 -4.31
N THR A 157 -13.82 -0.29 -3.90
CA THR A 157 -12.42 -0.53 -3.49
C THR A 157 -11.42 -0.38 -4.64
N ALA A 158 -11.81 -0.70 -5.87
CA ALA A 158 -10.98 -0.48 -7.06
C ALA A 158 -10.89 1.01 -7.41
N ASP A 159 -12.01 1.74 -7.39
CA ASP A 159 -12.05 3.19 -7.62
C ASP A 159 -11.22 3.95 -6.57
N GLU A 160 -11.29 3.54 -5.30
CA GLU A 160 -10.49 4.09 -4.20
C GLU A 160 -8.99 3.81 -4.40
N ALA A 161 -8.60 2.56 -4.71
CA ALA A 161 -7.21 2.20 -5.00
C ALA A 161 -6.65 2.98 -6.19
N VAL A 162 -7.41 3.10 -7.29
CA VAL A 162 -7.03 3.91 -8.47
C VAL A 162 -6.86 5.38 -8.08
N SER A 163 -7.74 5.93 -7.23
CA SER A 163 -7.63 7.31 -6.76
C SER A 163 -6.36 7.54 -5.91
N SER A 164 -6.00 6.58 -5.05
CA SER A 164 -4.76 6.62 -4.26
C SER A 164 -3.54 6.63 -5.19
N SER A 165 -3.44 5.66 -6.11
CA SER A 165 -2.32 5.58 -7.05
C SER A 165 -2.21 6.82 -7.95
N LEU A 166 -3.32 7.43 -8.37
CA LEU A 166 -3.31 8.70 -9.12
C LEU A 166 -2.83 9.89 -8.26
N SER A 167 -3.10 9.89 -6.96
CA SER A 167 -2.60 10.90 -6.03
C SER A 167 -1.09 10.77 -5.80
N GLU A 168 -0.59 9.54 -5.62
CA GLU A 168 0.84 9.23 -5.51
C GLU A 168 1.59 9.59 -6.79
N LEU A 169 1.03 9.26 -7.96
CA LEU A 169 1.63 9.62 -9.26
C LEU A 169 1.68 11.13 -9.48
N ARG A 170 0.73 11.88 -8.91
CA ARG A 170 0.69 13.34 -8.94
C ARG A 170 1.76 13.92 -8.01
N ASP A 171 1.86 13.44 -6.77
CA ASP A 171 2.91 13.85 -5.83
C ASP A 171 4.32 13.58 -6.41
N LEU A 172 4.57 12.36 -6.87
CA LEU A 172 5.82 11.98 -7.54
C LEU A 172 6.22 12.96 -8.66
N LYS A 173 5.26 13.36 -9.50
CA LYS A 173 5.50 14.28 -10.63
C LYS A 173 5.58 15.76 -10.24
N GLN A 174 4.83 16.21 -9.23
CA GLN A 174 4.73 17.63 -8.89
C GLN A 174 5.67 18.07 -7.77
N THR A 175 6.01 17.19 -6.83
CA THR A 175 6.85 17.52 -5.66
C THR A 175 8.19 16.79 -5.72
N ARG A 176 8.19 15.46 -5.89
CA ARG A 176 9.39 14.64 -5.69
C ARG A 176 10.40 14.76 -6.84
N ILE A 177 9.96 14.65 -8.08
CA ILE A 177 10.85 14.80 -9.25
C ILE A 177 11.46 16.21 -9.29
N PRO A 178 10.68 17.32 -9.25
CA PRO A 178 11.27 18.67 -9.23
C PRO A 178 12.15 18.94 -8.01
N GLY A 179 11.80 18.39 -6.85
CA GLY A 179 12.61 18.49 -5.64
C GLY A 179 13.96 17.75 -5.74
N LEU A 180 14.01 16.62 -6.46
CA LEU A 180 15.26 15.91 -6.76
C LEU A 180 16.08 16.62 -7.84
N GLU A 181 15.44 17.15 -8.89
CA GLU A 181 16.11 17.96 -9.92
C GLU A 181 16.76 19.21 -9.31
N ALA A 182 16.07 19.91 -8.41
CA ALA A 182 16.62 21.05 -7.69
C ALA A 182 17.83 20.67 -6.81
N GLN A 183 17.80 19.52 -6.14
CA GLN A 183 18.93 18.99 -5.36
C GLN A 183 20.13 18.61 -6.24
N ILE A 184 19.88 18.03 -7.42
CA ILE A 184 20.96 17.73 -8.38
C ILE A 184 21.63 19.03 -8.84
N ILE A 185 20.85 20.07 -9.16
CA ILE A 185 21.36 21.38 -9.57
C ILE A 185 22.15 22.05 -8.43
N SER A 186 21.69 21.98 -7.17
CA SER A 186 22.43 22.54 -6.04
C SER A 186 23.74 21.79 -5.79
N LEU A 187 23.72 20.45 -5.78
CA LEU A 187 24.93 19.64 -5.61
C LEU A 187 25.95 19.86 -6.73
N GLN A 188 25.52 20.03 -7.98
CA GLN A 188 26.41 20.39 -9.09
C GLN A 188 27.04 21.78 -8.89
N LYS A 189 26.27 22.75 -8.39
CA LYS A 189 26.78 24.10 -8.07
C LYS A 189 27.78 24.08 -6.92
N ASP A 190 27.54 23.27 -5.89
CA ASP A 190 28.44 23.12 -4.74
C ASP A 190 29.72 22.36 -5.13
N LEU A 191 29.62 21.37 -6.02
CA LEU A 191 30.77 20.70 -6.64
C LEU A 191 31.64 21.69 -7.44
N ALA A 192 31.02 22.52 -8.29
CA ALA A 192 31.75 23.54 -9.05
C ALA A 192 32.40 24.59 -8.13
N THR A 193 31.69 25.01 -7.08
CA THR A 193 32.19 25.99 -6.10
C THR A 193 33.35 25.43 -5.27
N SER A 194 33.27 24.16 -4.85
CA SER A 194 34.35 23.50 -4.12
C SER A 194 35.57 23.22 -5.00
N ALA A 195 35.38 22.82 -6.27
CA ALA A 195 36.47 22.70 -7.24
C ALA A 195 37.24 24.02 -7.43
N ALA A 196 36.53 25.15 -7.60
CA ALA A 196 37.16 26.47 -7.71
C ALA A 196 37.91 26.89 -6.42
N ARG A 197 37.41 26.49 -5.23
CA ARG A 197 38.14 26.70 -3.96
C ARG A 197 39.42 25.87 -3.88
N ILE A 198 39.39 24.62 -4.33
CA ILE A 198 40.56 23.74 -4.38
C ILE A 198 41.63 24.31 -5.33
N GLU A 199 41.24 24.78 -6.51
CA GLU A 199 42.17 25.42 -7.46
C GLU A 199 42.80 26.69 -6.87
N LYS A 200 42.00 27.56 -6.23
CA LYS A 200 42.50 28.76 -5.55
C LYS A 200 43.49 28.40 -4.43
N ALA A 201 43.13 27.46 -3.55
CA ALA A 201 43.99 27.01 -2.46
C ALA A 201 45.29 26.35 -2.98
N ALA A 202 45.23 25.62 -4.10
CA ALA A 202 46.42 25.07 -4.75
C ALA A 202 47.35 26.18 -5.31
N SER A 203 46.79 27.26 -5.85
CA SER A 203 47.55 28.43 -6.30
C SER A 203 48.22 29.18 -5.14
N GLU A 204 47.49 29.40 -4.04
CA GLU A 204 47.99 30.02 -2.81
C GLU A 204 49.10 29.16 -2.17
N ALA A 205 48.91 27.84 -2.11
CA ALA A 205 49.92 26.91 -1.60
C ALA A 205 51.16 26.78 -2.52
N LYS A 206 51.06 27.11 -3.81
CA LYS A 206 52.22 27.19 -4.73
C LYS A 206 53.00 28.48 -4.50
N GLU A 207 52.30 29.58 -4.25
CA GLU A 207 52.91 30.88 -3.99
C GLU A 207 53.57 30.93 -2.60
N LEU A 208 52.92 30.43 -1.56
CA LEU A 208 53.52 30.24 -0.24
C LEU A 208 54.80 29.38 -0.29
N ARG A 209 54.83 28.33 -1.10
CA ARG A 209 56.06 27.52 -1.31
C ARG A 209 57.19 28.32 -1.95
N ARG A 210 56.89 29.24 -2.88
CA ARG A 210 57.90 30.14 -3.49
C ARG A 210 58.42 31.15 -2.48
N GLN A 211 57.54 31.79 -1.71
CA GLN A 211 57.91 32.74 -0.67
C GLN A 211 58.78 32.07 0.41
N MET A 212 58.44 30.84 0.81
CA MET A 212 59.25 30.03 1.73
C MET A 212 60.58 29.54 1.14
N ALA A 213 60.74 29.50 -0.20
CA ALA A 213 62.04 29.26 -0.83
C ALA A 213 62.88 30.55 -0.80
N ALA A 214 62.35 31.64 -1.33
CA ALA A 214 63.02 32.95 -1.37
C ALA A 214 63.43 33.45 0.03
N ALA A 215 62.61 33.20 1.06
CA ALA A 215 62.94 33.55 2.45
C ALA A 215 64.08 32.69 3.04
N ARG A 216 64.24 31.43 2.60
CA ARG A 216 65.40 30.59 2.98
C ARG A 216 66.66 31.05 2.26
N ASP A 217 66.57 31.39 0.98
CA ASP A 217 67.68 31.88 0.19
C ASP A 217 68.20 33.21 0.76
N ALA A 218 67.31 34.18 0.97
CA ALA A 218 67.65 35.47 1.59
C ALA A 218 68.20 35.32 3.02
N ARG A 219 67.75 34.31 3.78
CA ARG A 219 68.32 33.98 5.09
C ARG A 219 69.76 33.47 4.94
N SER A 220 70.00 32.53 4.03
CA SER A 220 71.36 32.02 3.73
C SER A 220 72.30 33.14 3.31
N ASP A 221 71.85 34.04 2.42
CA ASP A 221 72.61 35.23 2.02
C ASP A 221 72.95 36.15 3.21
N SER A 222 71.99 36.36 4.13
CA SER A 222 72.24 37.14 5.34
C SER A 222 73.21 36.46 6.32
N GLU A 223 73.17 35.13 6.44
CA GLU A 223 74.10 34.34 7.25
C GLU A 223 75.52 34.37 6.64
N ASN A 224 75.64 34.34 5.31
CA ASN A 224 76.89 34.50 4.56
C ASN A 224 77.46 35.93 4.70
N ALA A 225 76.61 36.97 4.64
CA ALA A 225 77.04 38.34 4.89
C ALA A 225 77.55 38.55 6.33
N LEU A 226 76.85 37.96 7.33
CA LEU A 226 77.26 38.02 8.73
C LEU A 226 78.58 37.28 8.99
N THR A 227 78.86 36.15 8.34
CA THR A 227 80.15 35.47 8.46
C THR A 227 81.28 36.28 7.81
N LEU A 228 81.04 36.91 6.66
CA LEU A 228 82.00 37.79 6.00
C LEU A 228 82.33 39.03 6.85
N GLU A 229 81.32 39.70 7.43
CA GLU A 229 81.55 40.86 8.30
C GLU A 229 82.25 40.48 9.61
N ARG A 230 81.95 39.32 10.19
CA ARG A 230 82.71 38.79 11.34
C ARG A 230 84.17 38.53 10.98
N ALA A 231 84.46 37.99 9.79
CA ALA A 231 85.83 37.79 9.33
C ALA A 231 86.57 39.12 9.13
N ARG A 232 85.93 40.14 8.55
CA ARG A 232 86.47 41.50 8.43
C ARG A 232 86.74 42.14 9.80
N ALA A 233 85.81 42.01 10.73
CA ALA A 233 85.97 42.52 12.09
C ALA A 233 87.12 41.83 12.84
N ALA A 234 87.28 40.51 12.67
CA ALA A 234 88.39 39.76 13.25
C ALA A 234 89.75 40.16 12.64
N ASP A 235 89.82 40.39 11.33
CA ASP A 235 91.05 40.89 10.68
C ASP A 235 91.40 42.31 11.15
N LEU A 236 90.42 43.23 11.21
CA LEU A 236 90.63 44.57 11.75
C LEU A 236 91.04 44.55 13.23
N GLN A 237 90.47 43.66 14.05
CA GLN A 237 90.93 43.43 15.43
C GLN A 237 92.35 42.89 15.47
N ALA A 238 92.74 41.98 14.57
CA ALA A 238 94.11 41.48 14.48
C ALA A 238 95.09 42.58 14.02
N GLN A 239 94.69 43.48 13.11
CA GLN A 239 95.47 44.66 12.73
C GLN A 239 95.63 45.64 13.90
N LEU A 240 94.55 45.95 14.61
CA LEU A 240 94.59 46.77 15.83
C LEU A 240 95.47 46.14 16.91
N ALA A 241 95.36 44.83 17.15
CA ALA A 241 96.20 44.10 18.10
C ALA A 241 97.68 44.11 17.68
N ARG A 242 98.00 44.02 16.39
CA ARG A 242 99.38 44.17 15.87
C ARG A 242 99.91 45.59 16.06
N MET A 243 99.12 46.63 15.77
CA MET A 243 99.50 48.02 16.05
C MET A 243 99.63 48.29 17.56
N GLN A 244 98.78 47.67 18.38
CA GLN A 244 98.88 47.69 19.83
C GLN A 244 100.11 46.93 20.32
N GLN A 245 100.53 45.82 19.71
CA GLN A 245 101.79 45.15 20.05
C GLN A 245 103.03 45.92 19.56
N GLN A 246 102.91 46.72 18.49
CA GLN A 246 103.96 47.63 18.04
C GLN A 246 104.10 48.87 18.95
N THR A 247 103.02 49.29 19.62
CA THR A 247 103.03 50.42 20.60
C THR A 247 103.21 49.97 22.04
N ALA A 248 102.75 48.77 22.38
CA ALA A 248 102.99 48.03 23.62
C ALA A 248 103.96 46.87 23.34
N GLY A 249 105.13 47.20 22.78
CA GLY A 249 106.31 46.34 22.70
C GLY A 249 106.93 46.12 24.08
N GLY A 250 106.09 45.69 25.02
CA GLY A 250 106.30 45.58 26.46
C GLY A 250 105.23 44.64 27.03
N GLU A 251 105.58 43.35 27.02
CA GLU A 251 105.00 42.24 27.79
C GLU A 251 103.69 41.56 27.35
N SER A 252 103.81 40.23 27.22
CA SER A 252 102.75 39.21 27.01
C SER A 252 101.79 39.12 28.22
N LYS A 253 100.60 38.49 28.18
CA LYS A 253 100.32 37.08 27.82
C LYS A 253 98.81 36.77 27.98
N SER A 254 98.29 35.77 27.25
CA SER A 254 96.97 35.13 27.46
C SER A 254 97.15 33.70 28.01
N PRO A 255 96.17 33.09 28.72
CA PRO A 255 95.22 32.10 28.15
C PRO A 255 93.78 32.21 28.74
N GLN A 256 92.66 31.67 28.21
CA GLN A 256 92.28 30.49 27.39
C GLN A 256 91.73 29.27 28.21
N GLY A 257 90.60 28.69 27.76
CA GLY A 257 89.89 27.50 28.29
C GLY A 257 88.37 27.75 28.46
N VAL A 258 87.37 27.20 27.75
CA VAL A 258 87.12 25.98 26.90
C VAL A 258 86.53 24.76 27.67
N VAL A 259 85.67 23.98 27.00
CA VAL A 259 85.00 22.70 27.37
C VAL A 259 83.69 22.88 28.20
N GLU A 260 82.45 22.47 27.87
CA GLU A 260 81.84 21.37 27.05
C GLU A 260 81.59 20.07 27.89
N GLU A 261 80.66 19.14 27.66
CA GLU A 261 79.78 18.79 26.52
C GLU A 261 78.36 18.29 27.00
N THR A 262 77.68 17.47 26.19
CA THR A 262 76.40 16.72 26.38
C THR A 262 76.68 15.33 27.06
N PRO A 263 75.91 14.19 26.99
CA PRO A 263 74.66 13.77 26.28
C PRO A 263 73.53 13.22 27.21
N ALA A 264 72.24 13.15 26.84
CA ALA A 264 71.51 12.29 25.88
C ALA A 264 71.46 10.76 26.19
N SER A 265 70.25 10.17 26.17
CA SER A 265 69.99 8.73 25.99
C SER A 265 68.53 8.47 25.58
N ALA A 266 68.28 7.29 25.00
CA ALA A 266 67.20 7.05 24.05
C ALA A 266 66.19 5.96 24.46
N GLU A 267 65.00 6.07 23.83
CA GLU A 267 64.14 5.00 23.29
C GLU A 267 63.48 3.88 24.15
N THR A 268 62.27 3.56 23.67
CA THR A 268 61.50 2.30 23.79
C THR A 268 60.97 1.83 25.15
N SER A 269 59.63 1.79 25.27
CA SER A 269 58.89 0.51 25.23
C SER A 269 57.38 0.69 25.09
N SER A 270 56.75 -0.20 24.33
CA SER A 270 55.30 -0.27 24.10
C SER A 270 54.52 -0.49 25.40
N THR A 271 53.52 0.35 25.67
CA THR A 271 52.55 0.13 26.75
C THR A 271 51.17 -0.14 26.18
N VAL A 272 50.58 -1.27 26.56
CA VAL A 272 49.13 -1.48 26.43
C VAL A 272 48.45 -0.43 27.29
N ASN A 273 47.82 0.55 26.66
CA ASN A 273 47.22 1.67 27.35
C ASN A 273 45.75 1.80 26.97
N THR A 274 44.92 1.94 28.00
CA THR A 274 43.55 2.48 27.94
C THR A 274 43.61 4.01 27.69
N ALA A 275 44.46 4.43 26.77
CA ALA A 275 44.48 5.76 26.20
C ALA A 275 43.48 5.81 25.05
N GLY A 276 42.99 7.02 24.71
CA GLY A 276 41.96 7.18 23.69
C GLY A 276 42.34 6.53 22.37
N ARG A 277 41.38 5.85 21.73
CA ARG A 277 41.61 5.20 20.43
C ARG A 277 41.87 6.27 19.38
N GLU A 278 42.86 6.04 18.53
CA GLU A 278 43.24 6.96 17.45
C GLU A 278 42.04 7.25 16.54
N VAL A 279 41.73 8.53 16.33
CA VAL A 279 40.48 8.98 15.70
C VAL A 279 40.33 8.40 14.30
N ASP A 280 41.43 8.34 13.54
CA ASP A 280 41.46 7.84 12.17
C ASP A 280 41.17 6.32 12.13
N LEU A 281 41.72 5.54 13.07
CA LEU A 281 41.43 4.10 13.17
C LEU A 281 39.97 3.82 13.55
N VAL A 282 39.36 4.68 14.38
CA VAL A 282 37.93 4.57 14.72
C VAL A 282 37.06 4.93 13.51
N ALA A 283 37.38 6.01 12.79
CA ALA A 283 36.65 6.40 11.58
C ALA A 283 36.70 5.31 10.49
N ASP A 284 37.90 4.81 10.18
CA ASP A 284 38.12 3.73 9.20
C ASP A 284 37.34 2.45 9.56
N ALA A 285 37.26 2.10 10.86
CA ALA A 285 36.52 0.94 11.34
C ALA A 285 34.99 1.14 11.27
N LEU A 286 34.50 2.36 11.53
CA LEU A 286 33.08 2.69 11.42
C LEU A 286 32.60 2.70 9.96
N ASP A 287 33.42 3.21 9.03
CA ASP A 287 33.09 3.23 7.59
C ASP A 287 33.16 1.86 6.92
N ARG A 288 34.02 0.96 7.40
CA ARG A 288 34.13 -0.41 6.87
C ARG A 288 33.15 -1.40 7.48
N THR A 289 32.41 -1.03 8.54
CA THR A 289 31.51 -1.94 9.24
C THR A 289 30.08 -1.89 8.67
N PRO A 290 29.58 -2.96 8.03
CA PRO A 290 28.23 -2.97 7.49
C PRO A 290 27.17 -2.82 8.60
N GLY A 291 26.17 -1.98 8.33
CA GLY A 291 25.02 -1.77 9.22
C GLY A 291 25.13 -0.56 10.15
N ILE A 292 26.29 0.13 10.18
CA ILE A 292 26.43 1.44 10.83
C ILE A 292 25.83 2.55 9.96
N ASP A 293 25.66 2.29 8.66
CA ASP A 293 25.05 3.18 7.66
C ASP A 293 23.57 3.51 7.94
N ARG A 294 22.96 2.82 8.91
CA ARG A 294 21.58 3.02 9.36
C ARG A 294 21.46 3.95 10.58
N LEU A 295 22.58 4.42 11.14
CA LEU A 295 22.58 5.43 12.21
C LEU A 295 22.25 6.81 11.64
N SER A 296 21.69 7.68 12.48
CA SER A 296 21.73 9.11 12.19
C SER A 296 23.18 9.62 12.28
N ALA A 297 23.49 10.75 11.63
CA ALA A 297 24.83 11.35 11.74
C ALA A 297 25.22 11.61 13.21
N ALA A 298 24.31 12.20 14.00
CA ALA A 298 24.54 12.47 15.42
C ALA A 298 24.80 11.20 16.26
N ASP A 299 24.14 10.08 15.92
CA ASP A 299 24.35 8.78 16.56
C ASP A 299 25.73 8.18 16.21
N ARG A 300 26.19 8.40 14.96
CA ARG A 300 27.50 7.97 14.47
C ARG A 300 28.63 8.78 15.10
N ASP A 301 28.47 10.10 15.17
CA ASP A 301 29.41 11.02 15.81
C ASP A 301 29.57 10.67 17.31
N ARG A 302 28.45 10.42 18.00
CA ARG A 302 28.43 9.99 19.40
C ARG A 302 29.09 8.62 19.61
N LEU A 303 28.89 7.68 18.69
CA LEU A 303 29.56 6.38 18.71
C LEU A 303 31.08 6.54 18.54
N GLN A 304 31.53 7.40 17.62
CA GLN A 304 32.93 7.75 17.42
C GLN A 304 33.55 8.38 18.67
N GLU A 305 32.88 9.36 19.30
CA GLU A 305 33.33 10.00 20.54
C GLU A 305 33.49 8.99 21.70
N MET A 306 32.53 8.07 21.89
CA MET A 306 32.63 7.03 22.92
C MET A 306 33.75 6.02 22.64
N LEU A 307 34.02 5.69 21.38
CA LEU A 307 35.12 4.79 21.01
C LEU A 307 36.49 5.46 21.12
N VAL A 308 36.60 6.72 20.70
CA VAL A 308 37.81 7.56 20.86
C VAL A 308 38.11 7.81 22.34
N SER A 309 37.11 8.05 23.19
CA SER A 309 37.29 8.14 24.65
C SER A 309 37.60 6.80 25.34
N GLY A 310 37.78 5.72 24.58
CA GLY A 310 38.27 4.43 25.08
C GLY A 310 37.19 3.51 25.67
N GLN A 311 35.90 3.77 25.47
CA GLN A 311 34.86 2.85 25.96
C GLN A 311 34.89 1.48 25.25
N CYS A 312 34.26 0.50 25.90
CA CYS A 312 34.03 -0.83 25.36
C CYS A 312 33.10 -0.77 24.14
N VAL A 313 33.46 -1.48 23.07
CA VAL A 313 32.66 -1.52 21.82
C VAL A 313 31.23 -1.97 22.07
N THR A 314 31.05 -2.96 22.95
CA THR A 314 29.76 -3.48 23.42
C THR A 314 28.89 -2.41 24.09
N THR A 315 29.47 -1.62 25.00
CA THR A 315 28.78 -0.51 25.70
C THR A 315 28.40 0.61 24.74
N SER A 316 29.34 1.06 23.90
CA SER A 316 29.13 2.15 22.95
C SER A 316 28.05 1.80 21.92
N LEU A 317 28.04 0.56 21.40
CA LEU A 317 27.00 0.09 20.49
C LEU A 317 25.62 -0.01 21.17
N LYS A 318 25.55 -0.47 22.43
CA LYS A 318 24.28 -0.57 23.17
C LYS A 318 23.68 0.80 23.51
N ALA A 319 24.50 1.84 23.64
CA ALA A 319 24.03 3.20 23.86
C ALA A 319 23.35 3.83 22.63
N VAL A 320 23.64 3.32 21.42
CA VAL A 320 23.18 3.90 20.15
C VAL A 320 22.18 3.00 19.41
N PHE A 321 22.33 1.67 19.50
CA PHE A 321 21.39 0.71 18.94
C PHE A 321 20.42 0.15 20.00
N ARG A 322 19.12 0.17 19.68
CA ARG A 322 18.10 -0.59 20.45
C ARG A 322 18.29 -2.11 20.35
N SER A 323 18.89 -2.59 19.26
CA SER A 323 19.29 -3.98 19.05
C SER A 323 20.52 -4.00 18.15
N VAL A 324 21.64 -4.51 18.66
CA VAL A 324 22.94 -4.49 17.97
C VAL A 324 23.01 -5.67 16.98
N PRO A 325 23.25 -5.43 15.67
CA PRO A 325 23.46 -6.53 14.73
C PRO A 325 24.75 -7.28 15.06
N VAL A 326 24.67 -8.62 15.14
CA VAL A 326 25.81 -9.49 15.53
C VAL A 326 27.02 -9.31 14.60
N VAL A 327 26.80 -9.06 13.31
CA VAL A 327 27.85 -8.80 12.32
C VAL A 327 28.60 -7.50 12.62
N THR A 328 27.86 -6.42 12.93
CA THR A 328 28.40 -5.10 13.29
C THR A 328 29.26 -5.18 14.55
N LEU A 329 28.78 -5.90 15.58
CA LEU A 329 29.55 -6.14 16.80
C LEU A 329 30.85 -6.92 16.53
N ARG A 330 30.76 -8.05 15.80
CA ARG A 330 31.92 -8.92 15.55
C ARG A 330 33.02 -8.21 14.75
N ASN A 331 32.63 -7.40 13.76
CA ASN A 331 33.60 -6.66 12.94
C ASN A 331 34.29 -5.56 13.75
N LEU A 332 33.54 -4.72 14.49
CA LEU A 332 34.15 -3.67 15.33
C LEU A 332 35.03 -4.24 16.45
N MET A 333 34.65 -5.35 17.10
CA MET A 333 35.52 -5.99 18.09
C MET A 333 36.84 -6.48 17.49
N ARG A 334 36.80 -7.04 16.27
CA ARG A 334 38.00 -7.53 15.57
C ARG A 334 38.89 -6.39 15.11
N ASP A 335 38.30 -5.40 14.44
CA ASP A 335 39.06 -4.37 13.72
C ASP A 335 39.60 -3.31 14.71
N LEU A 336 38.90 -3.03 15.82
CA LEU A 336 39.38 -2.20 16.92
C LEU A 336 40.11 -2.98 18.04
N LYS A 337 40.36 -4.29 17.85
CA LYS A 337 41.00 -5.20 18.83
C LYS A 337 40.45 -5.06 20.26
N SER A 338 39.13 -4.97 20.40
CA SER A 338 38.48 -4.78 21.71
C SER A 338 38.51 -6.09 22.50
N GLY A 339 39.13 -6.08 23.68
CA GLY A 339 39.03 -7.16 24.67
C GLY A 339 37.75 -7.12 25.51
N CYS A 340 36.78 -6.29 25.12
CA CYS A 340 35.55 -5.93 25.83
C CYS A 340 34.38 -5.74 24.86
#